data_AF-A0AAU9FMB6-F1
#
_entry.id   AF-A0AAU9FMB6-F1
#
_cell.length_a   1.000
_cell.length_b   1.000
_cell.length_c   1.000
_cell.angle_alpha   90.00
_cell.angle_beta   90.00
_cell.angle_gamma   90.00
#
_symmetry.space_group_name_H-M   'P 1'
#
loop_
_entity.id
_entity.type
_entity.pdbx_description
1 polymer ?
#
loop_
_entity_poly.entity_id
_entity_poly.type
_entity_poly.pdbx_seq_one_letter_code
_entity_poly.pdbx_strand_id
1 'polypeptide(L)'
;MLKLCTTITLLSFHHLVTTQASTFLFQTGKCRFNEKHFNNFTLEIVNNTLYLDMVTPRTISRGLKVLMDVQISLDKRKSYQRLFAYVLDICAVVSSVKSSMFKSWFQSILEHGNFMTNCPVPPGHYFLSNWKLDSQLVPHYLMAGDYRVFCHFFYGKHKTRHEDFVLDMDIYAVMKAA
;
A
#
# COMPACT_ATOMS: atom_id res chain seq x y z
N MET A 1 8.08 -52.16 25.22
CA MET A 1 8.81 -50.90 24.99
C MET A 1 8.91 -50.49 23.50
N LEU A 2 8.09 -51.05 22.60
CA LEU A 2 8.21 -50.82 21.14
C LEU A 2 7.09 -49.94 20.53
N LYS A 3 6.17 -49.40 21.34
CA LYS A 3 5.05 -48.57 20.86
C LYS A 3 5.24 -47.06 21.07
N LEU A 4 6.30 -46.66 21.77
CA LEU A 4 6.55 -45.25 22.11
C LEU A 4 7.48 -44.54 21.10
N CYS A 5 8.27 -45.28 20.32
CA CYS A 5 9.14 -44.68 19.30
C CYS A 5 8.41 -44.32 18.00
N THR A 6 7.26 -44.93 17.70
CA THR A 6 6.52 -44.71 16.44
C THR A 6 5.65 -43.45 16.46
N THR A 7 5.32 -42.92 17.64
CA THR A 7 4.52 -41.69 17.77
C THR A 7 5.37 -40.43 17.78
N ILE A 8 6.66 -40.52 18.16
CA ILE A 8 7.58 -39.37 18.18
C ILE A 8 8.09 -39.03 16.77
N THR A 9 8.17 -40.01 15.87
CA THR A 9 8.56 -39.80 14.47
C THR A 9 7.45 -39.21 13.59
N LEU A 10 6.17 -39.29 13.99
CA LEU A 10 5.08 -38.64 13.24
C LEU A 10 4.94 -37.14 13.53
N LEU A 11 5.44 -36.65 14.68
CA LEU A 11 5.38 -35.23 15.06
C LEU A 11 6.53 -34.40 14.50
N SER A 12 7.62 -35.04 14.06
CA SER A 12 8.80 -34.38 13.49
C SER A 12 8.72 -34.18 11.97
N PHE A 13 7.70 -34.74 11.31
CA PHE A 13 7.44 -34.59 9.88
C PHE A 13 6.28 -33.64 9.55
N HIS A 14 5.80 -32.84 10.51
CA HIS A 14 5.13 -31.59 10.18
C HIS A 14 6.17 -30.58 9.69
N HIS A 15 6.68 -30.86 8.49
CA HIS A 15 6.82 -29.88 7.44
C HIS A 15 7.41 -28.55 7.91
N LEU A 16 8.75 -28.53 7.94
CA LEU A 16 9.50 -27.36 7.47
C LEU A 16 9.15 -27.16 5.98
N VAL A 17 7.90 -26.81 5.68
CA VAL A 17 7.55 -26.16 4.42
C VAL A 17 8.12 -24.77 4.60
N THR A 18 9.32 -24.58 4.06
CA THR A 18 9.82 -23.24 3.78
C THR A 18 8.85 -22.67 2.75
N THR A 19 7.76 -22.04 3.21
CA THR A 19 6.89 -21.26 2.31
C THR A 19 7.77 -20.15 1.80
N GLN A 20 8.33 -20.34 0.63
CA GLN A 20 9.03 -19.31 -0.09
C GLN A 20 8.03 -18.15 -0.24
N ALA A 21 8.43 -16.96 0.18
CA ALA A 21 7.51 -15.85 0.34
C ALA A 21 7.48 -15.03 -0.95
N SER A 22 6.28 -14.78 -1.48
CA SER A 22 6.11 -13.86 -2.61
C SER A 22 6.71 -12.50 -2.26
N THR A 23 7.51 -11.95 -3.17
CA THR A 23 8.19 -10.67 -2.93
C THR A 23 7.60 -9.60 -3.82
N PHE A 24 7.12 -8.51 -3.22
CA PHE A 24 6.66 -7.33 -3.93
C PHE A 24 7.78 -6.30 -4.02
N LEU A 25 8.16 -5.94 -5.25
CA LEU A 25 9.30 -5.08 -5.54
C LEU A 25 8.85 -3.79 -6.23
N PHE A 26 8.95 -2.66 -5.54
CA PHE A 26 8.76 -1.34 -6.12
C PHE A 26 9.84 -1.05 -7.17
N GLN A 27 9.42 -0.58 -8.34
CA GLN A 27 10.30 -0.25 -9.47
C GLN A 27 10.46 1.25 -9.63
N THR A 28 9.35 1.96 -9.79
CA THR A 28 9.34 3.41 -10.02
C THR A 28 7.98 3.98 -9.64
N GLY A 29 7.92 5.28 -9.41
CA GLY A 29 6.71 5.99 -9.07
C GLY A 29 6.71 7.38 -9.66
N LYS A 30 5.52 7.94 -9.84
CA LYS A 30 5.33 9.35 -10.16
C LYS A 30 4.12 9.88 -9.41
N CYS A 31 4.14 11.17 -9.12
CA CYS A 31 3.06 11.84 -8.43
C CYS A 31 2.73 13.17 -9.09
N ARG A 32 1.50 13.61 -8.89
CA ARG A 32 1.03 14.96 -9.23
C ARG A 32 0.18 15.44 -8.07
N PHE A 33 0.52 16.57 -7.47
CA PHE A 33 -0.23 17.12 -6.34
C PHE A 33 -0.89 18.44 -6.71
N ASN A 34 -1.89 18.83 -5.92
CA ASN A 34 -2.52 20.13 -6.01
C ASN A 34 -1.90 21.08 -4.98
N GLU A 35 -1.37 22.22 -5.45
CA GLU A 35 -0.72 23.24 -4.62
C GLU A 35 -1.64 23.88 -3.58
N LYS A 36 -2.96 23.76 -3.75
CA LYS A 36 -3.94 24.15 -2.73
C LYS A 36 -3.77 23.35 -1.42
N HIS A 37 -3.35 22.08 -1.55
CA HIS A 37 -3.31 21.09 -0.46
C HIS A 37 -1.88 20.75 -0.01
N PHE A 38 -0.88 20.95 -0.87
CA PHE A 38 0.53 20.71 -0.57
C PHE A 38 1.43 21.81 -1.14
N ASN A 39 2.38 22.31 -0.34
CA ASN A 39 3.45 23.18 -0.84
C ASN A 39 4.54 22.35 -1.55
N ASN A 40 4.76 21.13 -1.08
CA ASN A 40 5.70 20.18 -1.65
C ASN A 40 5.15 18.77 -1.49
N PHE A 41 5.40 17.92 -2.48
CA PHE A 41 5.17 16.49 -2.40
C PHE A 41 6.17 15.78 -3.32
N THR A 42 7.01 14.93 -2.74
CA THR A 42 7.97 14.09 -3.46
C THR A 42 7.68 12.63 -3.21
N LEU A 43 7.90 11.81 -4.25
CA LEU A 43 7.81 10.36 -4.20
C LEU A 43 9.05 9.81 -4.87
N GLU A 44 9.85 9.09 -4.11
CA GLU A 44 11.08 8.47 -4.61
C GLU A 44 11.08 6.98 -4.31
N ILE A 45 11.57 6.20 -5.27
CA ILE A 45 11.75 4.76 -5.11
C ILE A 45 13.20 4.43 -5.40
N VAL A 46 13.92 3.99 -4.37
CA VAL A 46 15.34 3.64 -4.46
C VAL A 46 15.52 2.22 -3.93
N ASN A 47 15.98 1.30 -4.78
CA ASN A 47 16.27 -0.09 -4.39
C ASN A 47 15.12 -0.78 -3.66
N ASN A 48 13.92 -0.84 -4.27
CA ASN A 48 12.68 -1.37 -3.68
C ASN A 48 12.23 -0.63 -2.39
N THR A 49 12.69 0.58 -2.17
CA THR A 49 12.37 1.34 -0.96
C THR A 49 11.66 2.62 -1.35
N LEU A 50 10.49 2.84 -0.77
CA LEU A 50 9.67 4.01 -1.03
C LEU A 50 9.96 5.09 0.02
N TYR A 51 10.18 6.30 -0.49
CA TYR A 51 10.33 7.52 0.29
C TYR A 51 9.27 8.52 -0.17
N LEU A 52 8.72 9.25 0.79
CA LEU A 52 7.75 10.30 0.54
C LEU A 52 8.11 11.49 1.42
N ASP A 53 8.12 12.69 0.86
CA ASP A 53 8.24 13.93 1.62
C ASP A 53 7.11 14.87 1.22
N MET A 54 6.39 15.43 2.18
CA MET A 54 5.32 16.38 1.88
C MET A 54 5.23 17.49 2.90
N VAL A 55 4.85 18.67 2.43
CA VAL A 55 4.52 19.83 3.27
C VAL A 55 3.10 20.24 2.96
N THR A 56 2.21 20.15 3.96
CA THR A 56 0.82 20.58 3.80
C THR A 56 0.57 21.89 4.53
N PRO A 57 0.17 22.97 3.83
CA PRO A 57 -0.09 24.29 4.43
C PRO A 57 -1.43 24.36 5.18
N ARG A 58 -2.27 23.32 5.08
CA ARG A 58 -3.64 23.30 5.61
C ARG A 58 -3.90 21.97 6.31
N THR A 59 -4.88 21.98 7.20
CA THR A 59 -5.34 20.77 7.87
C THR A 59 -5.97 19.82 6.85
N ILE A 60 -5.52 18.56 6.81
CA ILE A 60 -6.22 17.49 6.09
C ILE A 60 -7.40 17.06 6.96
N SER A 61 -8.59 17.51 6.57
CA SER A 61 -9.84 17.26 7.29
C SER A 61 -10.42 15.88 6.97
N ARG A 62 -11.41 15.47 7.78
CA ARG A 62 -12.20 14.25 7.55
C ARG A 62 -12.87 14.29 6.17
N GLY A 63 -13.07 13.11 5.57
CA GLY A 63 -13.71 12.97 4.26
C GLY A 63 -12.72 12.99 3.08
N LEU A 64 -11.41 12.98 3.34
CA LEU A 64 -10.41 12.71 2.32
C LEU A 64 -10.54 11.26 1.86
N LYS A 65 -10.79 11.07 0.57
CA LYS A 65 -10.95 9.76 -0.05
C LYS A 65 -9.79 9.47 -0.97
N VAL A 66 -9.48 8.19 -1.12
CA VAL A 66 -8.56 7.67 -2.13
C VAL A 66 -9.27 6.62 -2.97
N LEU A 67 -9.29 6.81 -4.29
CA LEU A 67 -9.51 5.71 -5.22
C LEU A 67 -8.19 4.98 -5.39
N MET A 68 -8.10 3.76 -4.88
CA MET A 68 -6.98 2.87 -5.13
C MET A 68 -7.37 1.88 -6.22
N ASP A 69 -6.73 1.98 -7.38
CA ASP A 69 -6.91 1.14 -8.55
C ASP A 69 -5.65 0.29 -8.76
N VAL A 70 -5.76 -1.00 -8.48
CA VAL A 70 -4.67 -1.96 -8.63
C VAL A 70 -4.85 -2.73 -9.93
N GLN A 71 -3.83 -2.67 -10.76
CA GLN A 71 -3.81 -3.27 -12.09
C GLN A 71 -2.63 -4.23 -12.19
N ILE A 72 -2.80 -5.29 -12.97
CA ILE A 72 -1.77 -6.29 -13.27
C ILE A 72 -1.58 -6.41 -14.78
N SER A 73 -0.34 -6.64 -15.19
CA SER A 73 0.02 -7.12 -16.51
C SER A 73 0.76 -8.45 -16.34
N LEU A 74 0.24 -9.47 -17.01
CA LEU A 74 0.85 -10.80 -17.08
C LEU A 74 1.68 -10.97 -18.36
N ASP A 75 1.60 -10.01 -19.27
CA ASP A 75 2.23 -10.04 -20.57
C ASP A 75 3.44 -9.10 -20.64
N LYS A 76 4.46 -9.49 -21.41
CA LYS A 76 5.65 -8.63 -21.62
C LYS A 76 5.32 -7.29 -22.30
N ARG A 77 4.09 -7.13 -22.83
CA ARG A 77 3.62 -5.92 -23.50
C ARG A 77 3.05 -4.87 -22.55
N LYS A 78 3.04 -5.12 -21.23
CA LYS A 78 2.55 -4.18 -20.20
C LYS A 78 1.10 -3.75 -20.44
N SER A 79 0.24 -4.67 -20.92
CA SER A 79 -1.19 -4.41 -20.98
C SER A 79 -1.78 -4.59 -19.58
N TYR A 80 -2.02 -3.46 -18.90
CA TYR A 80 -2.54 -3.49 -17.54
C TYR A 80 -4.05 -3.73 -17.53
N GLN A 81 -4.47 -4.76 -16.82
CA GLN A 81 -5.85 -5.11 -16.54
C GLN A 81 -6.15 -4.80 -15.08
N ARG A 82 -7.30 -4.20 -14.80
CA ARG A 82 -7.72 -3.89 -13.42
C ARG A 82 -8.00 -5.18 -12.67
N LEU A 83 -7.32 -5.38 -11.54
CA LEU A 83 -7.62 -6.43 -10.57
C LEU A 83 -8.76 -6.01 -9.66
N PHE A 84 -8.64 -4.83 -9.05
CA PHE A 84 -9.67 -4.23 -8.21
C PHE A 84 -9.50 -2.73 -8.13
N ALA A 85 -10.60 -2.04 -7.83
CA ALA A 85 -10.57 -0.61 -7.54
C ALA A 85 -11.55 -0.29 -6.41
N TYR A 86 -11.07 0.38 -5.36
CA TYR A 86 -11.87 0.75 -4.21
C TYR A 86 -11.70 2.22 -3.87
N VAL A 87 -12.81 2.88 -3.52
CA VAL A 87 -12.78 4.20 -2.89
C VAL A 87 -12.77 3.99 -1.38
N LEU A 88 -11.71 4.45 -0.73
CA LEU A 88 -11.50 4.35 0.71
C LEU A 88 -11.55 5.75 1.32
N ASP A 89 -12.20 5.90 2.47
CA ASP A 89 -12.03 7.08 3.32
C ASP A 89 -10.79 6.85 4.19
N ILE A 90 -9.77 7.69 4.01
CA ILE A 90 -8.46 7.48 4.65
C ILE A 90 -8.61 7.51 6.16
N CYS A 91 -9.32 8.52 6.67
CA CYS A 91 -9.56 8.69 8.09
C CYS A 91 -10.32 7.50 8.68
N ALA A 92 -11.30 6.97 7.95
CA ALA A 92 -12.05 5.80 8.36
C ALA A 92 -11.18 4.53 8.38
N VAL A 93 -10.31 4.33 7.38
CA VAL A 93 -9.39 3.17 7.33
C VAL A 93 -8.49 3.15 8.56
N VAL A 94 -7.94 4.30 8.97
CA VAL A 94 -7.06 4.35 10.15
C VAL A 94 -7.80 3.99 11.43
N SER A 95 -9.02 4.52 11.59
CA SER A 95 -9.86 4.26 12.77
C SER A 95 -10.57 2.90 12.77
N SER A 96 -10.57 2.18 11.64
CA SER A 96 -11.37 0.97 11.47
C SER A 96 -10.88 -0.15 12.39
N VAL A 97 -11.79 -0.80 13.12
CA VAL A 97 -11.48 -2.01 13.89
C VAL A 97 -11.29 -3.22 12.95
N LYS A 98 -11.99 -3.24 11.81
CA LYS A 98 -11.95 -4.35 10.85
C LYS A 98 -10.58 -4.47 10.21
N SER A 99 -9.93 -5.62 10.43
CA SER A 99 -8.69 -5.97 9.75
C SER A 99 -8.93 -6.08 8.24
N SER A 100 -8.11 -5.39 7.46
CA SER A 100 -8.08 -5.44 6.00
C SER A 100 -6.66 -5.21 5.52
N MET A 101 -6.33 -5.65 4.30
CA MET A 101 -5.04 -5.39 3.67
C MET A 101 -4.67 -3.90 3.71
N PHE A 102 -5.63 -3.01 3.38
CA PHE A 102 -5.40 -1.57 3.39
C PHE A 102 -5.05 -1.04 4.80
N LYS A 103 -5.68 -1.59 5.84
CA LYS A 103 -5.35 -1.24 7.23
C LYS A 103 -3.93 -1.70 7.58
N SER A 104 -3.56 -2.93 7.25
CA SER A 104 -2.21 -3.45 7.52
C SER A 104 -1.12 -2.67 6.77
N TRP A 105 -1.38 -2.30 5.51
CA TRP A 105 -0.48 -1.42 4.75
C TRP A 105 -0.35 -0.04 5.39
N PHE A 106 -1.47 0.56 5.79
CA PHE A 106 -1.45 1.88 6.44
C PHE A 106 -0.69 1.85 7.77
N GLN A 107 -0.87 0.80 8.58
CA GLN A 107 -0.11 0.62 9.82
C GLN A 107 1.40 0.50 9.56
N SER A 108 1.80 -0.27 8.55
CA SER A 108 3.21 -0.37 8.17
C SER A 108 3.79 0.97 7.68
N ILE A 109 3.01 1.78 6.96
CA ILE A 109 3.40 3.15 6.56
C ILE A 109 3.59 4.04 7.78
N LEU A 110 2.69 3.97 8.78
CA LEU A 110 2.80 4.74 10.02
C LEU A 110 4.05 4.40 10.83
N GLU A 111 4.50 3.15 10.81
CA GLU A 111 5.73 2.72 11.49
C GLU A 111 7.01 3.31 10.88
N HIS A 112 6.93 3.72 9.60
CA HIS A 112 8.07 4.21 8.81
C HIS A 112 8.04 5.73 8.56
N GLY A 113 7.07 6.43 9.15
CA GLY A 113 6.84 7.85 8.92
C GLY A 113 6.29 8.56 10.15
N ASN A 114 5.96 9.83 9.99
CA ASN A 114 5.39 10.67 11.06
C ASN A 114 3.92 11.07 10.80
N PHE A 115 3.21 10.32 9.93
CA PHE A 115 1.80 10.59 9.67
C PHE A 115 0.96 10.37 10.93
N MET A 116 -0.09 11.16 11.09
CA MET A 116 -0.97 11.01 12.25
C MET A 116 -1.96 9.87 12.04
N THR A 117 -2.22 9.13 13.12
CA THR A 117 -3.17 8.01 13.13
C THR A 117 -4.63 8.44 13.21
N ASN A 118 -4.89 9.74 13.33
CA ASN A 118 -6.23 10.28 13.49
C ASN A 118 -6.40 11.53 12.64
N CYS A 119 -7.59 11.67 12.05
CA CYS A 119 -8.00 12.91 11.43
C CYS A 119 -8.76 13.81 12.43
N PRO A 120 -8.58 15.13 12.36
CA PRO A 120 -7.85 15.88 11.33
C PRO A 120 -6.32 15.86 11.49
N VAL A 121 -5.59 15.85 10.36
CA VAL A 121 -4.13 15.96 10.34
C VAL A 121 -3.74 17.44 10.22
N PRO A 122 -2.98 18.03 11.16
CA PRO A 122 -2.68 19.45 11.15
C PRO A 122 -1.74 19.83 9.99
N PRO A 123 -1.61 21.14 9.69
CA PRO A 123 -0.58 21.63 8.78
C PRO A 123 0.82 21.24 9.29
N GLY A 124 1.72 20.88 8.39
CA GLY A 124 3.07 20.50 8.79
C GLY A 124 3.85 19.77 7.70
N HIS A 125 5.03 19.30 8.12
CA HIS A 125 5.91 18.46 7.32
C HIS A 125 5.72 16.99 7.71
N TYR A 126 5.48 16.16 6.70
CA TYR A 126 5.26 14.73 6.86
C TYR A 126 6.16 13.95 5.91
N PHE A 127 6.67 12.82 6.37
CA PHE A 127 7.54 11.97 5.58
C PHE A 127 7.27 10.49 5.81
N LEU A 128 7.61 9.71 4.80
CA LEU A 128 7.78 8.26 4.86
C LEU A 128 9.23 7.95 4.50
N SER A 129 9.90 7.15 5.32
CA SER A 129 11.29 6.79 5.11
C SER A 129 11.46 5.28 5.16
N ASN A 130 12.28 4.74 4.26
CA ASN A 130 12.69 3.34 4.27
C ASN A 130 11.53 2.32 4.15
N TRP A 131 10.39 2.70 3.57
CA TRP A 131 9.24 1.81 3.54
C TRP A 131 9.35 0.77 2.44
N LYS A 132 9.13 -0.49 2.80
CA LYS A 132 9.03 -1.64 1.89
C LYS A 132 7.74 -2.39 2.21
N LEU A 133 7.13 -3.00 1.20
CA LEU A 133 6.01 -3.88 1.45
C LEU A 133 6.54 -5.24 1.93
N ASP A 134 6.43 -5.49 3.25
CA ASP A 134 6.79 -6.79 3.81
C ASP A 134 6.00 -7.91 3.12
N SER A 135 6.68 -9.02 2.84
CA SER A 135 6.08 -10.23 2.30
C SER A 135 4.82 -10.70 3.04
N GLN A 136 4.73 -10.51 4.36
CA GLN A 136 3.56 -10.88 5.17
C GLN A 136 2.37 -9.94 4.93
N LEU A 137 2.63 -8.73 4.42
CA LEU A 137 1.61 -7.75 4.07
C LEU A 137 1.12 -7.91 2.63
N VAL A 138 1.78 -8.75 1.81
CA VAL A 138 1.35 -9.07 0.46
C VAL A 138 0.23 -10.11 0.55
N PRO A 139 -0.99 -9.81 0.10
CA PRO A 139 -2.07 -10.80 0.14
C PRO A 139 -1.78 -11.99 -0.76
N HIS A 140 -2.10 -13.18 -0.25
CA HIS A 140 -1.89 -14.45 -0.95
C HIS A 140 -2.66 -14.59 -2.28
N TYR A 141 -3.69 -13.79 -2.51
CA TYR A 141 -4.45 -13.80 -3.76
C TYR A 141 -3.80 -13.01 -4.90
N LEU A 142 -2.74 -12.24 -4.62
CA LEU A 142 -1.98 -11.59 -5.68
C LEU A 142 -1.14 -12.64 -6.43
N MET A 143 -1.09 -12.53 -7.76
CA MET A 143 -0.33 -13.42 -8.65
C MET A 143 0.96 -12.77 -9.18
N ALA A 144 1.99 -13.55 -9.48
CA ALA A 144 3.24 -13.01 -10.03
C ALA A 144 2.98 -12.25 -11.34
N GLY A 145 3.62 -11.10 -11.51
CA GLY A 145 3.41 -10.21 -12.66
C GLY A 145 3.84 -8.77 -12.40
N ASP A 146 3.65 -7.92 -13.40
CA ASP A 146 3.90 -6.48 -13.30
C ASP A 146 2.64 -5.79 -12.78
N TYR A 147 2.78 -4.97 -11.74
CA TYR A 147 1.70 -4.25 -11.10
C TYR A 147 1.82 -2.75 -11.36
N ARG A 148 0.65 -2.12 -11.52
CA ARG A 148 0.49 -0.67 -11.44
C ARG A 148 -0.56 -0.38 -10.38
N VAL A 149 -0.19 0.41 -9.39
CA VAL A 149 -1.09 0.91 -8.36
C VAL A 149 -1.30 2.40 -8.61
N PHE A 150 -2.51 2.76 -9.00
CA PHE A 150 -2.92 4.15 -9.16
C PHE A 150 -3.74 4.58 -7.95
N CYS A 151 -3.32 5.64 -7.29
CA CYS A 151 -4.00 6.23 -6.15
C CYS A 151 -4.41 7.65 -6.49
N HIS A 152 -5.72 7.93 -6.47
CA HIS A 152 -6.30 9.25 -6.72
C HIS A 152 -7.01 9.76 -5.47
N PHE A 153 -6.46 10.81 -4.88
CA PHE A 153 -6.92 11.42 -3.64
C PHE A 153 -7.80 12.63 -3.95
N PHE A 154 -8.95 12.70 -3.30
CA PHE A 154 -9.93 13.75 -3.54
C PHE A 154 -10.87 13.96 -2.36
N TYR A 155 -11.44 15.16 -2.27
CA TYR A 155 -12.64 15.42 -1.48
C TYR A 155 -13.89 15.43 -2.38
N GLY A 156 -15.06 15.20 -1.76
CA GLY A 156 -16.34 15.23 -2.46
C GLY A 156 -16.70 13.90 -3.13
N LYS A 157 -17.20 13.96 -4.37
CA LYS A 157 -17.66 12.80 -5.15
C LYS A 157 -16.81 12.62 -6.41
N HIS A 158 -16.30 11.41 -6.59
CA HIS A 158 -15.37 11.09 -7.67
C HIS A 158 -15.96 11.36 -9.06
N LYS A 159 -15.15 11.89 -9.99
CA LYS A 159 -15.51 12.21 -11.39
C LYS A 159 -16.73 13.14 -11.52
N THR A 160 -16.90 14.06 -10.58
CA THR A 160 -17.93 15.09 -10.66
C THR A 160 -17.30 16.47 -10.67
N ARG A 161 -18.07 17.49 -11.07
CA ARG A 161 -17.63 18.89 -11.01
C ARG A 161 -17.33 19.39 -9.59
N HIS A 162 -17.76 18.65 -8.58
CA HIS A 162 -17.56 18.95 -7.16
C HIS A 162 -16.41 18.14 -6.54
N GLU A 163 -15.63 17.44 -7.37
CA GLU A 163 -14.40 16.80 -6.93
C GLU A 163 -13.33 17.87 -6.66
N ASP A 164 -12.76 17.86 -5.46
CA ASP A 164 -11.58 18.66 -5.14
C ASP A 164 -10.37 17.73 -5.17
N PHE A 165 -9.63 17.78 -6.27
CA PHE A 165 -8.43 16.98 -6.50
C PHE A 165 -7.32 17.34 -5.51
N VAL A 166 -6.71 16.33 -4.91
CA VAL A 166 -5.66 16.49 -3.89
C VAL A 166 -4.30 15.98 -4.40
N LEU A 167 -4.25 14.71 -4.83
CA LEU A 167 -3.01 14.03 -5.20
C LEU A 167 -3.31 12.86 -6.13
N ASP A 168 -2.48 12.66 -7.14
CA ASP A 168 -2.38 11.41 -7.91
C ASP A 168 -1.02 10.79 -7.64
N MET A 169 -1.00 9.46 -7.46
CA MET A 169 0.21 8.66 -7.45
C MET A 169 0.05 7.46 -8.39
N ASP A 170 1.07 7.21 -9.20
CA ASP A 170 1.22 6.02 -10.02
C ASP A 170 2.46 5.28 -9.55
N ILE A 171 2.29 4.10 -8.97
CA ILE A 171 3.39 3.26 -8.47
C ILE A 171 3.46 1.99 -9.32
N TYR A 172 4.64 1.70 -9.85
CA TYR A 172 4.91 0.50 -10.61
C TYR A 172 5.75 -0.45 -9.77
N ALA A 173 5.37 -1.73 -9.80
CA ALA A 173 6.02 -2.77 -9.03
C ALA A 173 6.02 -4.09 -9.80
N VAL A 174 6.83 -5.03 -9.38
CA VAL A 174 6.79 -6.41 -9.85
C VAL A 174 6.60 -7.32 -8.66
N MET A 175 5.67 -8.27 -8.78
CA MET A 175 5.56 -9.34 -7.82
C MET A 175 6.24 -10.59 -8.36
N LYS A 176 7.28 -11.03 -7.66
CA LYS A 176 7.98 -12.28 -7.97
C LYS A 176 7.30 -13.40 -7.19
N ALA A 177 7.00 -14.49 -7.91
CA ALA A 177 6.60 -15.72 -7.25
C ALA A 177 7.69 -16.16 -6.28
N ALA A 178 7.23 -16.76 -5.21
CA ALA A 178 8.00 -17.65 -4.37
C ALA A 178 8.71 -18.69 -5.23
#